data_AF-A0A6N7XRE4-F1
#
_entry.id   AF-A0A6N7XRE4-F1
#
_cell.length_a   1.000
_cell.length_b   1.000
_cell.length_c   1.000
_cell.angle_alpha   90.00
_cell.angle_beta   90.00
_cell.angle_gamma   90.00
#
_symmetry.space_group_name_H-M   'P 1'
#
loop_
_entity.id
_entity.type
_entity.pdbx_description
1 polymer ?
#
loop_
_entity_poly.entity_id
_entity_poly.type
_entity_poly.pdbx_seq_one_letter_code
_entity_poly.pdbx_strand_id
1 'polypeptide(L)'
;MYNLEYHQLAQHIHKLLNLIETYKFAIVTQNKKKQQYKQDIQQFIEDELILFSDISLQRFSLPHYNYYQFLLIHDQNPIEELTIGNTIKYLDTLQNQLLETHKLLQTFL
;
A
#
# COMPACT_ATOMS: atom_id res chain seq x y z
N MET A 1 -12.06 10.42 19.21
CA MET A 1 -11.69 9.02 18.90
C MET A 1 -11.64 8.76 17.40
N TYR A 2 -12.65 9.15 16.62
CA TYR A 2 -12.68 9.01 15.15
C TYR A 2 -11.45 9.55 14.38
N ASN A 3 -10.89 10.70 14.76
CA ASN A 3 -9.73 11.24 14.04
C ASN A 3 -8.47 10.39 14.22
N LEU A 4 -8.32 9.66 15.33
CA LEU A 4 -7.11 8.86 15.58
C LEU A 4 -7.01 7.69 14.60
N GLU A 5 -8.13 7.02 14.32
CA GLU A 5 -8.20 5.92 13.35
C GLU A 5 -7.85 6.40 11.93
N TYR A 6 -8.36 7.57 11.54
CA TYR A 6 -8.00 8.19 10.26
C TYR A 6 -6.54 8.62 10.18
N HIS A 7 -5.96 9.13 11.28
CA HIS A 7 -4.53 9.48 11.32
C HIS A 7 -3.66 8.23 11.22
N GLN A 8 -4.05 7.14 11.89
CA GLN A 8 -3.38 5.84 11.78
C GLN A 8 -3.44 5.35 10.34
N LEU A 9 -4.63 5.29 9.73
CA LEU A 9 -4.79 4.87 8.34
C LEU A 9 -3.92 5.70 7.39
N ALA A 10 -3.81 7.02 7.60
CA ALA A 10 -2.96 7.88 6.79
C ALA A 10 -1.47 7.49 6.90
N GLN A 11 -1.01 7.17 8.12
CA GLN A 11 0.36 6.71 8.35
C GLN A 11 0.63 5.37 7.68
N HIS A 12 -0.32 4.43 7.74
CA HIS A 12 -0.23 3.13 7.08
C HIS A 12 -0.13 3.29 5.55
N ILE A 13 -1.04 4.06 4.94
CA ILE A 13 -1.01 4.36 3.50
C ILE A 13 0.31 5.05 3.10
N HIS A 14 0.77 6.03 3.88
CA HIS A 14 2.01 6.74 3.60
C HIS A 14 3.23 5.82 3.65
N LYS A 15 3.28 4.89 4.61
CA LYS A 15 4.35 3.90 4.72
C LYS A 15 4.37 2.97 3.50
N LEU A 16 3.22 2.49 3.04
CA LEU A 16 3.14 1.66 1.84
C LEU A 16 3.55 2.42 0.57
N LEU A 17 3.14 3.68 0.42
CA LEU A 17 3.57 4.54 -0.68
C LEU A 17 5.11 4.69 -0.72
N ASN A 18 5.74 4.89 0.43
CA ASN A 18 7.21 5.01 0.52
C ASN A 18 7.93 3.69 0.17
N LEU A 19 7.38 2.54 0.57
CA LEU A 19 7.93 1.24 0.19
C LEU A 19 7.86 1.01 -1.32
N ILE A 20 6.72 1.34 -1.93
CA ILE A 20 6.54 1.25 -3.38
C ILE A 20 7.50 2.20 -4.11
N GLU A 21 7.67 3.44 -3.63
CA GLU A 21 8.59 4.39 -4.25
C GLU A 21 10.05 3.93 -4.15
N THR A 22 10.44 3.36 -3.00
CA THR A 22 11.77 2.78 -2.80
C THR A 22 12.02 1.62 -3.77
N TYR A 23 11.03 0.74 -3.94
CA TYR A 23 11.13 -0.37 -4.88
C TYR A 23 11.18 0.10 -6.34
N LYS A 24 10.38 1.11 -6.71
CA LYS A 24 10.41 1.74 -8.03
C LYS A 24 11.79 2.33 -8.33
N PHE A 25 12.37 3.07 -7.39
CA PHE A 25 13.74 3.58 -7.51
C PHE A 25 14.77 2.45 -7.68
N ALA A 26 14.62 1.36 -6.92
CA ALA A 26 15.49 0.19 -7.02
C ALA A 26 15.39 -0.51 -8.39
N ILE A 27 14.20 -0.57 -9.01
CA ILE A 27 14.03 -1.11 -10.36
C ILE A 27 14.74 -0.22 -11.39
N VAL A 28 14.52 1.09 -11.33
CA VAL A 28 15.13 2.06 -12.26
C VAL A 28 16.66 2.02 -12.19
N THR A 29 17.21 1.90 -10.99
CA THR A 29 18.66 1.90 -10.75
C THR A 29 19.30 0.51 -10.82
N GLN A 30 18.53 -0.55 -11.11
CA GLN A 30 18.97 -1.94 -11.04
C GLN A 30 19.67 -2.29 -9.71
N ASN A 31 19.14 -1.75 -8.61
CA ASN A 31 19.71 -1.93 -7.30
C ASN A 31 19.72 -3.41 -6.90
N LYS A 32 20.83 -3.87 -6.32
CA LYS A 32 21.00 -5.25 -5.84
C LYS A 32 19.95 -5.65 -4.80
N LYS A 33 19.39 -4.68 -4.07
CA LYS A 33 18.35 -4.89 -3.04
C LYS A 33 16.92 -4.86 -3.58
N LYS A 34 16.69 -4.79 -4.90
CA LYS A 34 15.32 -4.75 -5.46
C LYS A 34 14.43 -5.91 -4.98
N GLN A 35 14.97 -7.12 -4.87
CA GLN A 35 14.21 -8.28 -4.39
C GLN A 35 13.82 -8.12 -2.91
N GLN A 36 14.72 -7.57 -2.09
CA GLN A 36 14.42 -7.25 -0.70
C GLN A 36 13.28 -6.24 -0.61
N TYR A 37 13.33 -5.14 -1.36
CA TYR A 37 12.27 -4.12 -1.33
C TYR A 37 10.92 -4.66 -1.81
N LYS A 38 10.92 -5.59 -2.77
CA LYS A 38 9.69 -6.31 -3.16
C LYS A 38 9.14 -7.14 -1.99
N GLN A 39 9.99 -7.87 -1.29
CA GLN A 39 9.60 -8.65 -0.12
C GLN A 39 9.12 -7.75 1.02
N ASP A 40 9.75 -6.59 1.23
CA ASP A 40 9.35 -5.62 2.26
C ASP A 40 7.92 -5.09 2.00
N ILE A 41 7.55 -4.87 0.73
CA ILE A 41 6.17 -4.50 0.35
C ILE A 41 5.21 -5.65 0.67
N GLN A 42 5.53 -6.88 0.26
CA GLN A 42 4.68 -8.04 0.48
C GLN A 42 4.46 -8.31 1.97
N GLN A 43 5.54 -8.33 2.76
CA GLN A 43 5.48 -8.51 4.20
C GLN A 43 4.63 -7.43 4.86
N PHE A 44 4.78 -6.17 4.43
CA PHE A 44 3.97 -5.09 4.95
C PHE A 44 2.47 -5.30 4.64
N ILE A 45 2.11 -5.75 3.44
CA ILE A 45 0.72 -6.04 3.08
C ILE A 45 0.15 -7.17 3.94
N GLU A 46 0.90 -8.25 4.15
CA GLU A 46 0.50 -9.38 4.98
C GLU A 46 0.28 -8.96 6.45
N ASP A 47 1.24 -8.21 7.02
CA ASP A 47 1.15 -7.70 8.39
C ASP A 47 -0.07 -6.79 8.57
N GLU A 48 -0.34 -5.91 7.59
CA GLU A 48 -1.51 -5.03 7.60
C GLU A 48 -2.82 -5.82 7.52
N LEU A 49 -2.89 -6.87 6.68
CA LEU A 49 -4.09 -7.70 6.61
C LEU A 49 -4.37 -8.42 7.93
N ILE A 50 -3.33 -8.89 8.62
CA ILE A 50 -3.47 -9.49 9.96
C ILE A 50 -4.04 -8.46 10.93
N LEU A 51 -3.49 -7.24 10.95
CA LEU A 51 -3.97 -6.15 11.81
C LEU A 51 -5.44 -5.78 11.52
N PHE A 52 -5.85 -5.78 10.25
CA PHE A 52 -7.23 -5.54 9.85
C PHE A 52 -8.18 -6.72 10.14
N SER A 53 -7.64 -7.95 10.26
CA SER A 53 -8.42 -9.17 10.54
C SER A 53 -8.71 -9.40 12.03
N ASP A 54 -7.78 -8.99 12.91
CA ASP A 54 -7.85 -9.23 14.36
C ASP A 54 -8.79 -8.25 15.09
N ILE A 55 -9.25 -7.22 14.39
CA ILE A 55 -10.03 -6.15 14.98
C ILE A 55 -11.34 -6.06 14.22
N SER A 56 -12.43 -6.23 14.95
CA SER A 56 -13.68 -5.56 14.63
C SER A 56 -13.42 -4.06 14.42
N LEU A 57 -13.01 -3.64 13.22
CA LEU A 57 -13.03 -2.26 12.74
C LEU A 57 -14.51 -1.88 12.63
N GLN A 58 -15.15 -1.63 13.76
CA GLN A 58 -16.62 -1.55 13.87
C GLN A 58 -17.24 -0.41 13.04
N ARG A 59 -16.44 0.37 12.30
CA ARG A 59 -16.89 1.39 11.33
C ARG A 59 -15.91 1.47 10.16
N PHE A 60 -15.96 0.52 9.21
CA PHE A 60 -15.29 0.65 7.91
C PHE A 60 -15.85 1.87 7.17
N SER A 61 -15.27 3.04 7.39
CA SER A 61 -15.50 4.16 6.50
C SER A 61 -14.91 3.86 5.14
N LEU A 62 -15.38 4.58 4.12
CA LEU A 62 -14.98 4.37 2.74
C LEU A 62 -13.44 4.33 2.54
N PRO A 63 -12.62 5.18 3.20
CA PRO A 63 -11.16 5.08 3.11
C PRO A 63 -10.59 3.76 3.64
N HIS A 64 -11.09 3.25 4.78
CA HIS A 64 -10.64 1.99 5.36
C HIS A 64 -11.00 0.81 4.47
N TYR A 65 -12.22 0.81 3.92
CA TYR A 65 -12.66 -0.22 2.99
C TYR A 65 -11.81 -0.25 1.73
N ASN A 66 -11.57 0.91 1.11
CA ASN A 66 -10.77 1.02 -0.11
C ASN A 66 -9.33 0.54 0.12
N TYR A 67 -8.72 0.93 1.24
CA TYR A 67 -7.37 0.47 1.59
C TYR A 67 -7.35 -1.04 1.86
N TYR A 68 -8.32 -1.58 2.60
CA TYR A 68 -8.40 -3.01 2.86
C TYR A 68 -8.60 -3.83 1.57
N GLN A 69 -9.47 -3.39 0.66
CA GLN A 69 -9.63 -4.04 -0.65
C GLN A 69 -8.34 -3.99 -1.47
N PHE A 70 -7.62 -2.86 -1.45
CA PHE A 70 -6.30 -2.76 -2.07
C PHE A 70 -5.34 -3.82 -1.51
N LEU A 71 -5.24 -3.94 -0.18
CA LEU A 71 -4.37 -4.94 0.46
C LEU A 71 -4.73 -6.37 0.05
N LEU A 72 -6.02 -6.73 0.08
CA LEU A 72 -6.49 -8.06 -0.32
C LEU A 72 -6.13 -8.40 -1.78
N ILE A 73 -6.32 -7.46 -2.70
CA ILE A 73 -6.01 -7.66 -4.11
C ILE A 73 -4.52 -7.93 -4.30
N HIS A 74 -3.66 -7.19 -3.60
CA HIS A 74 -2.20 -7.26 -3.77
C HIS A 74 -1.51 -8.33 -2.92
N ASP A 75 -2.19 -8.86 -1.90
CA ASP A 75 -1.82 -10.11 -1.25
C ASP A 75 -2.05 -11.30 -2.17
N GLN A 76 -3.22 -11.37 -2.81
CA GLN A 76 -3.55 -12.42 -3.78
C GLN A 76 -2.76 -12.32 -5.09
N ASN A 77 -2.35 -11.10 -5.46
CA ASN A 77 -1.59 -10.80 -6.66
C ASN A 77 -0.32 -10.01 -6.31
N PRO A 78 0.72 -10.68 -5.79
CA PRO A 78 1.98 -10.04 -5.46
C PRO A 78 2.60 -9.36 -6.68
N ILE A 79 3.42 -8.33 -6.44
CA ILE A 79 4.04 -7.56 -7.53
C ILE A 79 4.94 -8.46 -8.40
N GLU A 80 4.53 -8.75 -9.62
CA GLU A 80 5.36 -9.50 -10.58
C GLU A 80 6.36 -8.59 -11.31
N GLU A 81 7.62 -9.02 -11.43
CA GLU A 81 8.62 -8.32 -12.23
C GLU A 81 8.44 -8.70 -13.70
N LEU A 82 7.92 -7.77 -14.51
CA LEU A 82 7.88 -7.88 -15.96
C LEU A 82 9.16 -7.25 -16.56
N THR A 83 9.02 -6.44 -17.61
CA THR A 83 10.08 -5.54 -18.06
C THR A 83 10.12 -4.29 -17.18
N ILE A 84 11.30 -3.66 -17.03
CA ILE A 84 11.50 -2.44 -16.22
C ILE A 84 10.38 -1.41 -16.45
N GLY A 85 10.08 -1.10 -17.72
CA GLY A 85 9.05 -0.12 -18.08
C GLY A 85 7.62 -0.55 -17.70
N ASN A 86 7.29 -1.84 -17.82
CA ASN A 86 5.97 -2.33 -17.45
C ASN A 86 5.80 -2.42 -15.93
N THR A 87 6.85 -2.82 -15.21
CA THR A 87 6.84 -2.84 -13.75
C THR A 87 6.68 -1.43 -13.18
N ILE A 88 7.39 -0.42 -13.72
CA ILE A 88 7.22 0.97 -13.27
C ILE A 88 5.79 1.46 -13.49
N LYS A 89 5.21 1.22 -14.68
CA LYS A 89 3.80 1.60 -14.96
C LYS A 89 2.82 0.93 -14.01
N TYR A 90 3.06 -0.33 -13.68
CA TYR A 90 2.25 -1.05 -12.70
C TYR A 90 2.38 -0.41 -11.31
N LEU A 91 3.61 -0.14 -10.84
CA LEU A 91 3.84 0.54 -9.57
C LEU A 91 3.22 1.94 -9.51
N ASP A 92 3.28 2.71 -10.61
CA ASP A 92 2.61 4.02 -10.72
C ASP A 92 1.09 3.88 -10.56
N THR A 93 0.51 2.81 -11.12
CA THR A 93 -0.92 2.52 -10.96
C THR A 93 -1.26 2.23 -9.49
N LEU A 94 -0.44 1.43 -8.80
CA LEU A 94 -0.62 1.14 -7.38
C LEU A 94 -0.50 2.40 -6.51
N GLN A 95 0.51 3.23 -6.79
CA GLN A 95 0.70 4.50 -6.10
C GLN A 95 -0.50 5.42 -6.30
N ASN A 96 -1.04 5.51 -7.52
CA ASN A 96 -2.21 6.34 -7.79
C ASN A 96 -3.45 5.85 -7.02
N GLN A 97 -3.72 4.55 -6.97
CA GLN A 97 -4.83 3.98 -6.21
C GLN A 97 -4.72 4.28 -4.70
N LEU A 98 -3.52 4.16 -4.14
CA LEU A 98 -3.24 4.52 -2.74
C LEU A 98 -3.37 6.03 -2.49
N LEU A 99 -2.90 6.87 -3.42
CA LEU A 99 -3.02 8.32 -3.34
C LEU A 99 -4.47 8.78 -3.41
N GLU A 100 -5.31 8.14 -4.23
CA GLU A 100 -6.76 8.42 -4.27
C GLU A 100 -7.41 8.09 -2.94
N THR A 101 -7.06 6.95 -2.35
CA THR A 101 -7.53 6.56 -1.00
C THR A 101 -7.05 7.55 0.06
N HIS A 102 -5.80 8.02 -0.02
CA HIS A 102 -5.25 9.04 0.87
C HIS A 102 -5.93 10.42 0.70
N LYS A 103 -6.24 10.84 -0.53
CA LYS A 103 -6.98 12.08 -0.80
C LYS A 103 -8.39 12.02 -0.24
N LEU A 104 -9.06 10.88 -0.41
CA LEU A 104 -10.37 10.66 0.19
C LEU A 104 -10.28 10.71 1.72
N LEU A 105 -9.23 10.13 2.31
CA LEU A 105 -8.99 10.18 3.75
C LEU A 105 -8.82 11.62 4.27
N GLN A 106 -8.18 12.50 3.51
CA GLN A 106 -8.00 13.91 3.88
C GLN A 106 -9.32 14.67 4.05
N THR A 107 -10.43 14.23 3.45
CA THR A 107 -11.73 14.88 3.69
C THR A 107 -12.32 14.57 5.07
N PHE A 108 -11.71 13.63 5.81
CA PHE A 108 -12.14 13.20 7.15
C PHE A 108 -11.13 13.55 8.27
N LEU A 109 -9.96 14.09 7.91
CA LEU A 109 -8.89 14.52 8.83
C LEU A 109 -9.08 15.98 9.24
#